data_AF-D5AEM5-F1
#
_entry.id   AF-D5AEM5-F1
#
_cell.length_a   1.000
_cell.length_b   1.000
_cell.length_c   1.000
_cell.angle_alpha   90.00
_cell.angle_beta   90.00
_cell.angle_gamma   90.00
#
_symmetry.space_group_name_H-M   'P 1'
#
loop_
_entity.id
_entity.type
_entity.pdbx_description
1 polymer ?
#
loop_
_entity_poly.entity_id
_entity_poly.type
_entity_poly.pdbx_seq_one_letter_code
_entity_poly.pdbx_strand_id
1 'polypeptide(L)'
;MIHKRKYQPSQPIYFGYELENIVTHESFVHHHSGYVISREALRRYTMASKDPENKECTHWEGYVEGLDIHRCLRFANVTVAESRDEFEHETFLPVTMDYQFLNGYDTIPWLRKLSYHKRTEKTVPISSRAICFLVEYPPEMYDYYYFVYRLKIFGTPVRNSIDFRP
;
A
#
# COMPACT_ATOMS: atom_id res chain seq x y z
N MET A 1 -1.78 3.35 -13.74
CA MET A 1 -2.28 4.66 -13.28
C MET A 1 -3.65 4.48 -12.69
N ILE A 2 -3.69 4.43 -11.36
CA ILE A 2 -4.86 4.02 -10.57
C ILE A 2 -6.12 4.84 -10.87
N HIS A 3 -5.99 6.16 -11.10
CA HIS A 3 -7.13 7.05 -11.34
C HIS A 3 -7.76 6.95 -12.73
N LYS A 4 -7.03 6.42 -13.73
CA LYS A 4 -7.56 6.26 -15.10
C LYS A 4 -8.29 4.93 -15.28
N ARG A 5 -8.11 3.98 -14.36
CA ARG A 5 -8.68 2.64 -14.44
C ARG A 5 -9.92 2.56 -13.56
N LYS A 6 -11.02 2.11 -14.14
CA LYS A 6 -12.25 1.80 -13.40
C LYS A 6 -12.15 0.38 -12.83
N TYR A 7 -11.51 0.27 -11.68
CA TYR A 7 -11.45 -0.99 -10.94
C TYR A 7 -12.82 -1.32 -10.34
N GLN A 8 -13.24 -2.58 -10.46
CA GLN A 8 -14.48 -3.07 -9.89
C GLN A 8 -14.20 -3.97 -8.69
N PRO A 9 -15.03 -3.93 -7.62
CA PRO A 9 -14.88 -4.84 -6.49
C PRO A 9 -14.99 -6.33 -6.84
N SER A 10 -15.55 -6.67 -8.01
CA SER A 10 -15.67 -8.03 -8.56
C SER A 10 -14.40 -8.54 -9.24
N GLN A 11 -13.43 -7.68 -9.53
CA GLN A 11 -12.15 -8.12 -10.09
C GLN A 11 -11.29 -8.69 -8.97
N PRO A 12 -10.60 -9.84 -9.17
CA PRO A 12 -9.73 -10.43 -8.15
C PRO A 12 -8.38 -9.70 -8.11
N ILE A 13 -8.39 -8.49 -7.55
CA ILE A 13 -7.21 -7.62 -7.49
C ILE A 13 -6.94 -7.11 -6.07
N TYR A 14 -5.71 -6.69 -5.83
CA TYR A 14 -5.31 -5.95 -4.64
C TYR A 14 -4.20 -4.94 -4.94
N PHE A 15 -4.09 -3.93 -4.09
CA PHE A 15 -3.18 -2.79 -4.24
C PHE A 15 -2.30 -2.66 -3.00
N GLY A 16 -1.11 -2.10 -3.19
CA GLY A 16 -0.23 -1.64 -2.13
C GLY A 16 1.09 -1.14 -2.70
N TYR A 17 2.11 -0.99 -1.86
CA TYR A 17 3.47 -0.74 -2.31
C TYR A 17 4.14 -2.03 -2.76
N GLU A 18 4.64 -2.09 -3.99
CA GLU A 18 5.24 -3.29 -4.57
C GLU A 18 6.74 -3.41 -4.25
N LEU A 19 7.11 -4.51 -3.61
CA LEU A 19 8.49 -4.97 -3.48
C LEU A 19 8.74 -6.15 -4.41
N GLU A 20 10.01 -6.34 -4.76
CA GLU A 20 10.52 -7.44 -5.57
C GLU A 20 11.06 -8.53 -4.65
N ASN A 21 10.58 -9.76 -4.86
CA ASN A 21 11.14 -10.93 -4.22
C ASN A 21 12.54 -11.23 -4.78
N ILE A 22 13.56 -11.28 -3.92
CA ILE A 22 14.96 -11.46 -4.33
C ILE A 22 15.27 -12.83 -4.95
N VAL A 23 14.38 -13.82 -4.78
CA VAL A 23 14.55 -15.20 -5.28
C VAL A 23 13.73 -15.39 -6.56
N THR A 24 12.46 -15.00 -6.57
CA THR A 24 11.56 -15.23 -7.71
C THR A 24 11.53 -14.07 -8.70
N HIS A 25 12.03 -12.89 -8.32
CA HIS A 25 11.91 -11.64 -9.08
C HIS A 25 10.48 -11.20 -9.38
N GLU A 26 9.52 -11.71 -8.60
CA GLU A 26 8.11 -11.35 -8.70
C GLU A 26 7.76 -10.20 -7.76
N SER A 27 6.78 -9.38 -8.16
CA SER A 27 6.27 -8.31 -7.31
C SER A 27 5.32 -8.86 -6.26
N PHE A 28 5.44 -8.35 -5.03
CA PHE A 28 4.52 -8.61 -3.94
C PHE A 28 4.27 -7.33 -3.15
N VAL A 29 3.15 -7.26 -2.43
CA VAL A 29 2.79 -6.06 -1.68
C VAL A 29 3.44 -6.07 -0.29
N HIS A 30 4.06 -4.95 0.08
CA HIS A 30 4.63 -4.75 1.41
C HIS A 30 3.53 -4.51 2.45
N HIS A 31 3.37 -5.44 3.40
CA HIS A 31 2.30 -5.38 4.40
C HIS A 31 2.32 -4.11 5.27
N HIS A 32 3.49 -3.59 5.68
CA HIS A 32 3.55 -2.34 6.48
C HIS A 32 3.16 -1.08 5.69
N SER A 33 3.16 -1.11 4.35
CA SER A 33 2.64 0.01 3.55
C SER A 33 1.10 0.08 3.53
N GLY A 34 0.45 -0.93 4.13
CA GLY A 34 -0.96 -1.19 3.97
C GLY A 34 -1.30 -1.76 2.59
N TYR A 35 -2.50 -2.32 2.48
CA TYR A 35 -3.02 -2.84 1.22
C TYR A 35 -4.53 -2.69 1.13
N VAL A 36 -5.04 -2.60 -0.10
CA VAL A 36 -6.48 -2.58 -0.39
C VAL A 36 -6.81 -3.82 -1.20
N ILE A 37 -7.68 -4.68 -0.68
CA ILE A 37 -8.09 -5.93 -1.32
C ILE A 37 -9.52 -5.77 -1.83
N SER A 38 -9.76 -6.13 -3.10
CA SER A 38 -11.11 -6.16 -3.66
C SER A 38 -12.00 -7.21 -2.98
N ARG A 39 -13.33 -7.04 -3.08
CA ARG A 39 -14.28 -8.00 -2.50
C ARG A 39 -14.08 -9.41 -3.05
N GLU A 40 -13.86 -9.54 -4.35
CA GLU A 40 -13.62 -10.85 -4.96
C GLU A 40 -12.28 -11.46 -4.53
N ALA A 41 -11.21 -10.67 -4.47
CA ALA A 41 -9.92 -11.16 -3.99
C ALA A 41 -9.99 -11.65 -2.54
N LEU A 42 -10.65 -10.89 -1.65
CA LEU A 42 -10.84 -11.29 -0.26
C LEU A 42 -11.64 -12.59 -0.15
N ARG A 43 -12.74 -12.71 -0.92
CA ARG A 43 -13.54 -13.94 -0.96
C ARG A 43 -12.69 -15.15 -1.35
N ARG A 44 -11.88 -15.02 -2.41
CA ARG A 44 -11.01 -16.10 -2.89
C ARG A 44 -9.92 -16.47 -1.88
N TYR A 45 -9.25 -15.46 -1.32
CA TYR A 45 -8.27 -15.64 -0.24
C TYR A 45 -8.87 -16.42 0.93
N THR A 46 -10.00 -15.97 1.47
CA THR A 46 -10.65 -16.63 2.60
C THR A 46 -11.10 -18.06 2.29
N MET A 47 -11.56 -18.33 1.07
CA MET A 47 -11.90 -19.70 0.66
C MET A 47 -10.67 -20.59 0.57
N ALA A 48 -9.58 -20.08 -0.03
CA ALA A 48 -8.34 -20.80 -0.18
C ALA A 48 -7.65 -21.08 1.17
N SER A 49 -7.67 -20.13 2.10
CA SER A 49 -7.10 -20.28 3.45
C SER A 49 -7.88 -21.20 4.37
N LYS A 50 -9.15 -21.48 4.07
CA LYS A 50 -9.98 -22.40 4.85
C LYS A 50 -9.77 -23.87 4.48
N ASP A 51 -9.15 -24.14 3.34
CA ASP A 51 -8.84 -25.50 2.90
C ASP A 51 -7.59 -25.99 3.64
N PRO A 52 -7.69 -27.00 4.53
CA PRO A 52 -6.55 -27.50 5.30
C PRO A 52 -5.50 -28.20 4.42
N GLU A 53 -5.88 -28.66 3.22
CA GLU A 53 -4.95 -29.29 2.27
C GLU A 53 -4.17 -28.25 1.45
N ASN A 54 -4.59 -26.99 1.49
CA ASN A 54 -3.96 -25.91 0.73
C ASN A 54 -2.71 -25.36 1.44
N LYS A 55 -1.55 -25.88 1.04
CA LYS A 55 -0.25 -25.48 1.56
C LYS A 55 0.15 -24.05 1.19
N GLU A 56 -0.35 -23.50 0.08
CA GLU A 56 0.00 -22.15 -0.39
C GLU A 56 -0.55 -21.05 0.54
N CYS A 57 -1.64 -21.35 1.25
CA CYS A 57 -2.31 -20.44 2.17
C CYS A 57 -2.02 -20.70 3.65
N THR A 58 -0.98 -21.49 3.94
CA THR A 58 -0.52 -21.69 5.31
C THR A 58 0.37 -20.52 5.77
N HIS A 59 0.20 -20.12 7.04
CA HIS A 59 1.08 -19.14 7.68
C HIS A 59 2.33 -19.85 8.19
N TRP A 60 3.50 -19.43 7.73
CA TRP A 60 4.77 -20.06 8.12
C TRP A 60 5.44 -19.24 9.22
N GLU A 61 5.81 -19.91 10.32
CA GLU A 61 6.55 -19.25 11.39
C GLU A 61 7.87 -18.69 10.85
N GLY A 62 8.12 -17.39 11.12
CA GLY A 62 9.33 -16.69 10.68
C GLY A 62 9.30 -16.16 9.26
N TYR A 63 8.20 -16.31 8.50
CA TYR A 63 8.04 -15.68 7.19
C TYR A 63 7.50 -14.25 7.29
N VAL A 64 7.84 -13.43 6.29
CA VAL A 64 7.33 -12.06 6.16
C VAL A 64 5.88 -12.14 5.71
N GLU A 65 4.96 -11.57 6.50
CA GLU A 65 3.50 -11.57 6.25
C GLU A 65 3.14 -11.24 4.80
N GLY A 66 3.81 -10.25 4.20
CA GLY A 66 3.58 -9.84 2.81
C GLY A 66 3.84 -10.95 1.78
N LEU A 67 4.82 -11.84 2.02
CA LEU A 67 5.12 -12.97 1.14
C LEU A 67 4.10 -14.09 1.28
N ASP A 68 3.67 -14.40 2.52
CA ASP A 68 2.64 -15.41 2.79
C ASP A 68 1.29 -15.01 2.16
N ILE A 69 0.88 -13.76 2.36
CA ILE A 69 -0.34 -13.22 1.75
C ILE A 69 -0.23 -13.25 0.22
N HIS A 70 0.91 -12.83 -0.35
CA HIS A 70 1.10 -12.85 -1.80
C HIS A 70 1.03 -14.27 -2.37
N ARG A 71 1.69 -15.26 -1.75
CA ARG A 71 1.64 -16.66 -2.16
C ARG A 71 0.21 -17.19 -2.24
N CYS A 72 -0.57 -16.99 -1.18
CA CYS A 72 -1.96 -17.43 -1.12
C CYS A 72 -2.84 -16.70 -2.15
N LEU A 73 -2.71 -15.37 -2.26
CA LEU A 73 -3.47 -14.58 -3.23
C LEU A 73 -3.15 -15.00 -4.67
N ARG A 74 -1.88 -15.25 -4.98
CA ARG A 74 -1.46 -15.75 -6.28
C ARG A 74 -2.07 -17.12 -6.58
N PHE A 75 -2.00 -18.06 -5.63
CA PHE A 75 -2.67 -19.36 -5.75
C PHE A 75 -4.17 -19.22 -6.00
N ALA A 76 -4.81 -18.27 -5.33
CA ALA A 76 -6.22 -17.94 -5.48
C ALA A 76 -6.55 -17.12 -6.76
N ASN A 77 -5.61 -17.00 -7.70
CA ASN A 77 -5.75 -16.22 -8.94
C ASN A 77 -6.14 -14.75 -8.68
N VAL A 78 -5.53 -14.13 -7.68
CA VAL A 78 -5.61 -12.70 -7.40
C VAL A 78 -4.34 -12.01 -7.92
N THR A 79 -4.51 -10.86 -8.58
CA THR A 79 -3.40 -10.11 -9.18
C THR A 79 -3.11 -8.81 -8.43
N VAL A 80 -1.83 -8.46 -8.32
CA VAL A 80 -1.41 -7.13 -7.87
C VAL A 80 -1.78 -6.13 -8.97
N ALA A 81 -2.46 -5.06 -8.59
CA ALA A 81 -2.85 -4.00 -9.51
C ALA A 81 -2.01 -2.75 -9.30
N GLU A 82 -1.60 -2.13 -10.43
CA GLU A 82 -0.84 -0.87 -10.44
C GLU A 82 -1.56 0.21 -9.63
N SER A 83 -0.92 0.60 -8.52
CA SER A 83 -1.42 1.56 -7.54
C SER A 83 -0.88 2.97 -7.78
N ARG A 84 0.24 3.14 -8.49
CA ARG A 84 0.84 4.45 -8.74
C ARG A 84 -0.07 5.35 -9.56
N ASP A 85 0.11 6.65 -9.34
CA ASP A 85 -0.65 7.67 -10.02
C ASP A 85 -0.17 7.92 -11.46
N GLU A 86 -0.69 8.95 -12.14
CA GLU A 86 -0.32 9.23 -13.53
C GLU A 86 1.09 9.78 -13.77
N PHE A 87 1.75 10.23 -12.71
CA PHE A 87 3.17 10.58 -12.71
C PHE A 87 4.03 9.44 -12.17
N GLU A 88 3.41 8.27 -12.01
CA GLU A 88 4.00 7.09 -11.39
C GLU A 88 4.43 7.32 -9.94
N HIS A 89 3.81 8.27 -9.24
CA HIS A 89 4.09 8.49 -7.84
C HIS A 89 3.35 7.47 -6.97
N GLU A 90 3.97 7.08 -5.87
CA GLU A 90 3.47 6.05 -4.96
C GLU A 90 2.29 6.58 -4.14
N THR A 91 1.22 5.78 -4.08
CA THR A 91 0.04 6.08 -3.27
C THR A 91 0.01 5.31 -1.95
N PHE A 92 0.86 4.30 -1.79
CA PHE A 92 1.04 3.53 -0.56
C PHE A 92 2.46 3.78 -0.09
N LEU A 93 2.64 4.30 1.13
CA LEU A 93 3.96 4.69 1.59
C LEU A 93 4.57 3.58 2.48
N PRO A 94 5.72 3.02 2.10
CA PRO A 94 6.32 1.86 2.77
C PRO A 94 7.15 2.24 4.01
N VAL A 95 7.38 3.53 4.23
CA VAL A 95 8.16 4.09 5.35
C VAL A 95 7.43 5.30 5.90
N THR A 96 7.76 5.70 7.12
CA THR A 96 7.21 6.89 7.77
C THR A 96 7.61 8.18 7.02
N MET A 97 6.79 9.21 7.18
CA MET A 97 6.95 10.47 6.43
C MET A 97 8.25 11.20 6.76
N ASP A 98 8.68 11.19 8.01
CA ASP A 98 9.97 11.73 8.44
C ASP A 98 11.13 11.02 7.74
N TYR A 99 11.12 9.69 7.68
CA TYR A 99 12.13 8.90 6.96
C TYR A 99 12.14 9.23 5.46
N GLN A 100 10.96 9.37 4.87
CA GLN A 100 10.79 9.69 3.46
C GLN A 100 11.39 11.06 3.10
N PHE A 101 11.15 12.09 3.92
CA PHE A 101 11.55 13.47 3.61
C PHE A 101 12.92 13.87 4.16
N LEU A 102 13.31 13.37 5.34
CA LEU A 102 14.57 13.74 5.99
C LEU A 102 15.74 12.93 5.45
N ASN A 103 15.55 11.62 5.32
CA ASN A 103 16.63 10.71 4.92
C ASN A 103 16.63 10.50 3.40
N GLY A 104 15.45 10.37 2.80
CA GLY A 104 15.29 10.10 1.37
C GLY A 104 15.58 8.65 0.99
N TYR A 105 15.01 8.22 -0.14
CA TYR A 105 15.09 6.87 -0.69
C TYR A 105 16.52 6.32 -0.85
N ASP A 106 17.48 7.17 -1.22
CA ASP A 106 18.87 6.74 -1.40
C ASP A 106 19.53 6.24 -0.10
N THR A 107 19.03 6.67 1.05
CA THR A 107 19.59 6.33 2.37
C THR A 107 18.88 5.16 3.04
N ILE A 108 17.91 4.52 2.36
CA ILE A 108 17.17 3.35 2.83
C ILE A 108 17.54 2.15 1.92
N PRO A 109 18.66 1.45 2.18
CA PRO A 109 19.23 0.48 1.23
C PRO A 109 18.28 -0.67 0.91
N TRP A 110 17.54 -1.16 1.91
CA TRP A 110 16.57 -2.24 1.70
C TRP A 110 15.44 -1.79 0.78
N LEU A 111 14.90 -0.58 0.98
CA LEU A 111 13.79 -0.07 0.19
C LEU A 111 14.23 0.13 -1.25
N ARG A 112 15.41 0.72 -1.47
CA ARG A 112 15.97 0.87 -2.82
C ARG A 112 16.22 -0.48 -3.50
N LYS A 113 16.81 -1.42 -2.77
CA LYS A 113 17.12 -2.75 -3.29
C LYS A 113 15.86 -3.54 -3.62
N LEU A 114 14.82 -3.43 -2.81
CA LEU A 114 13.63 -4.26 -2.90
C LEU A 114 12.45 -3.58 -3.59
N SER A 115 12.45 -2.28 -3.85
CA SER A 115 11.32 -1.65 -4.59
C SER A 115 11.20 -2.26 -5.97
N TYR A 116 10.01 -2.71 -6.34
CA TYR A 116 9.78 -3.31 -7.66
C TYR A 116 9.90 -2.24 -8.76
N HIS A 117 9.33 -1.06 -8.52
CA HIS A 117 9.42 0.09 -9.41
C HIS A 117 10.69 0.90 -9.09
N LYS A 118 11.79 0.61 -9.81
CA LYS A 118 13.07 1.30 -9.60
C LYS A 118 12.99 2.79 -9.98
N ARG A 119 13.56 3.65 -9.12
CA ARG A 119 13.67 5.10 -9.33
C ARG A 119 15.13 5.53 -9.33
N THR A 120 15.45 6.52 -10.15
CA THR A 120 16.76 7.20 -10.18
C THR A 120 16.84 8.38 -9.21
N GLU A 121 15.69 8.85 -8.72
CA GLU A 121 15.57 9.97 -7.80
C GLU A 121 16.03 9.61 -6.38
N LYS A 122 16.49 10.63 -5.64
CA LYS A 122 16.96 10.47 -4.25
C LYS A 122 15.84 10.21 -3.25
N THR A 123 14.58 10.41 -3.64
CA THR A 123 13.37 10.18 -2.84
C THR A 123 12.38 9.35 -3.66
N VAL A 124 11.56 8.52 -3.00
CA VAL A 124 10.45 7.88 -3.70
C VAL A 124 9.45 8.99 -4.01
N PRO A 125 9.05 9.18 -5.28
CA PRO A 125 8.09 10.21 -5.58
C PRO A 125 6.73 9.79 -4.99
N ILE A 126 6.22 10.59 -4.05
CA ILE A 126 4.96 10.32 -3.35
C ILE A 126 3.81 11.06 -4.04
N SER A 127 2.66 10.40 -4.15
CA SER A 127 1.49 11.01 -4.76
C SER A 127 0.83 12.00 -3.79
N SER A 128 0.30 13.11 -4.33
CA SER A 128 -0.60 14.00 -3.58
C SER A 128 -1.97 13.36 -3.28
N ARG A 129 -2.23 12.15 -3.80
CA ARG A 129 -3.45 11.36 -3.60
C ARG A 129 -3.14 10.03 -2.92
N ALA A 130 -2.37 10.10 -1.85
CA ALA A 130 -2.01 8.91 -1.08
C ALA A 130 -3.25 8.23 -0.48
N ILE A 131 -3.16 6.90 -0.42
CA ILE A 131 -4.20 5.96 0.02
C ILE A 131 -3.87 5.43 1.41
N CYS A 132 -2.60 5.09 1.66
CA CYS A 132 -2.15 4.56 2.95
C CYS A 132 -0.75 5.05 3.29
N PHE A 133 -0.51 5.27 4.58
CA PHE A 133 0.77 5.73 5.13
C PHE A 133 1.11 4.89 6.35
N LEU A 134 2.39 4.59 6.54
CA LEU A 134 2.89 3.98 7.77
C LEU A 134 2.90 5.03 8.89
N VAL A 135 2.23 4.71 10.00
CA VAL A 135 2.26 5.51 11.23
C VAL A 135 2.93 4.68 12.32
N GLU A 136 4.03 5.19 12.88
CA GLU A 136 4.79 4.50 13.93
C GLU A 136 4.29 4.88 15.33
N TYR A 137 3.92 6.14 15.51
CA TYR A 137 3.44 6.66 16.79
C TYR A 137 1.93 6.94 16.74
N PRO A 138 1.07 6.20 17.48
CA PRO A 138 -0.39 6.33 17.35
C PRO A 138 -0.95 7.75 17.48
N PRO A 139 -0.40 8.64 18.34
CA PRO A 139 -0.86 10.03 18.39
C PRO A 139 -0.69 10.83 17.10
N GLU A 140 0.26 10.49 16.21
CA GLU A 140 0.40 11.14 14.89
C GLU A 140 -0.89 11.00 14.05
N MET A 141 -1.68 9.94 14.27
CA MET A 141 -2.98 9.78 13.60
C MET A 141 -3.92 10.96 13.88
N TYR A 142 -3.85 11.56 15.07
CA TYR A 142 -4.67 12.72 15.42
C TYR A 142 -4.16 14.00 14.76
N ASP A 143 -2.85 14.14 14.57
CA ASP A 143 -2.25 15.24 13.82
C ASP A 143 -2.68 15.17 12.35
N TYR A 144 -2.60 13.99 11.73
CA TYR A 144 -3.11 13.77 10.37
C TYR A 144 -4.62 14.02 10.27
N TYR A 145 -5.41 13.54 11.23
CA TYR A 145 -6.84 13.82 11.28
C TYR A 145 -7.12 15.33 11.34
N TYR A 146 -6.38 16.06 12.17
CA TYR A 146 -6.50 17.50 12.26
C TYR A 146 -6.14 18.16 10.93
N PHE A 147 -5.00 17.84 10.33
CA PHE A 147 -4.56 18.46 9.08
C PHE A 147 -5.45 18.15 7.87
N VAL A 148 -5.99 16.93 7.78
CA VAL A 148 -6.81 16.50 6.64
C VAL A 148 -8.27 16.94 6.77
N TYR A 149 -8.86 16.80 7.96
CA TYR A 149 -10.31 16.95 8.13
C TYR A 149 -10.73 18.20 8.90
N ARG A 150 -9.85 18.82 9.70
CA ARG A 150 -10.23 19.90 10.62
C ARG A 150 -9.60 21.24 10.26
N LEU A 151 -8.33 21.24 9.87
CA LEU A 151 -7.56 22.44 9.59
C LEU A 151 -8.15 23.19 8.40
N LYS A 152 -8.39 24.48 8.59
CA LYS A 152 -8.70 25.43 7.52
C LYS A 152 -7.55 26.41 7.46
N ILE A 153 -6.78 26.36 6.37
CA ILE A 153 -5.64 27.25 6.18
C ILE A 153 -6.15 28.69 6.14
N PHE A 154 -5.59 29.55 7.00
CA PHE A 154 -5.94 30.95 7.05
C PHE A 154 -5.75 31.63 5.67
N GLY A 155 -6.73 32.43 5.25
CA GLY A 155 -6.69 33.12 3.96
C GLY A 155 -7.15 32.29 2.75
N THR A 156 -7.49 31.00 2.93
CA THR A 156 -8.01 30.16 1.83
C THR A 156 -9.54 30.12 1.84
N PRO A 157 -10.22 30.24 0.68
CA PRO A 157 -11.67 30.09 0.61
C PRO A 157 -12.09 28.69 1.08
N VAL A 158 -12.99 28.63 2.05
CA VAL A 158 -13.52 27.35 2.55
C VAL A 158 -14.46 26.77 1.49
N ARG A 159 -14.04 25.69 0.80
CA ARG A 159 -14.98 24.85 0.06
C ARG A 159 -15.81 24.04 1.05
N ASN A 160 -17.12 23.93 0.81
CA ASN A 160 -18.08 23.23 1.66
C ASN A 160 -17.49 21.93 2.23
N SER A 161 -17.28 21.89 3.54
CA SER A 161 -16.70 20.76 4.24
C SER A 161 -17.72 19.62 4.36
N ILE A 162 -17.23 18.38 4.31
CA ILE A 162 -17.99 17.20 4.71
C ILE A 162 -18.06 17.23 6.24
N ASP A 163 -19.25 17.49 6.79
CA ASP A 163 -19.48 17.42 8.24
C ASP A 163 -19.56 15.96 8.67
N PHE A 164 -18.48 15.47 9.29
CA PHE A 164 -18.51 14.23 10.06
C PHE A 164 -19.12 14.55 11.43
N ARG A 165 -20.39 14.19 11.61
CA ARG A 165 -21.02 14.22 12.95
C ARG A 165 -20.38 13.14 13.84
N PRO A 166 -20.26 13.41 15.15
CA PRO A 166 -19.65 12.49 16.11
C PRO A 166 -20.40 11.15 16.19
#